data_AF-A0A8G2DWM9-F1
#
_entry.id   AF-A0A8G2DWM9-F1
#
_cell.length_a   1.000
_cell.length_b   1.000
_cell.length_c   1.000
_cell.angle_alpha   90.00
_cell.angle_beta   90.00
_cell.angle_gamma   90.00
#
_symmetry.space_group_name_H-M   'P 1'
#
loop_
_entity.id
_entity.type
_entity.pdbx_description
1 polymer ?
#
loop_
_entity_poly.entity_id
_entity_poly.type
_entity_poly.pdbx_seq_one_letter_code
_entity_poly.pdbx_strand_id
1 'polypeptide(L)' 'MQGMGEGGCPFTFNTDPATFKVGDPVSYRVTGSLDGFPFAGVLLEVHDDYVVLTSDEDDKASRMRATRESRPVVREEDVC' A
#
# COMPACT_ATOMS: atom_id res chain seq x y z
N MET A 1 -15.60 -18.45 -2.42
CA MET A 1 -14.79 -17.26 -2.75
C MET A 1 -15.18 -16.22 -1.71
N GLN A 2 -14.45 -16.13 -0.59
CA GLN A 2 -14.87 -15.28 0.53
C GLN A 2 -14.86 -13.81 0.09
N GLY A 3 -16.01 -13.16 0.27
CA GLY A 3 -16.35 -11.90 -0.32
C GLY A 3 -15.49 -10.74 0.18
N MET A 4 -15.03 -9.94 -0.78
CA MET A 4 -15.05 -8.49 -0.65
C MET A 4 -16.50 -8.09 -0.31
N GLY A 5 -16.80 -8.09 0.99
CA GLY A 5 -18.13 -7.87 1.54
C GLY A 5 -18.60 -6.45 1.35
N GLU A 6 -19.84 -6.38 0.89
CA GLU A 6 -20.77 -5.26 0.82
C GLU A 6 -21.05 -4.63 2.21
N GLY A 7 -20.02 -4.05 2.81
CA GLY A 7 -20.10 -3.25 4.03
C GLY A 7 -19.00 -2.22 3.94
N GLY A 8 -19.32 -1.04 3.41
CA GLY A 8 -18.35 0.00 3.05
C GLY A 8 -17.29 0.16 4.12
N CYS A 9 -16.08 -0.35 3.85
CA CYS A 9 -14.90 0.11 4.55
C CYS A 9 -14.96 1.64 4.42
N PRO A 10 -15.07 2.40 5.53
CA PRO A 10 -15.15 3.86 5.45
C PRO A 10 -13.90 4.46 4.79
N PHE A 11 -12.85 3.65 4.67
CA PHE A 11 -11.62 3.93 3.96
C PHE A 11 -11.76 3.50 2.49
N THR A 12 -11.85 4.50 1.62
CA THR A 12 -11.67 4.30 0.18
C THR A 12 -10.16 4.29 -0.07
N PHE A 13 -9.63 3.14 -0.50
CA PHE A 13 -8.24 3.04 -0.92
C PHE A 13 -8.12 3.34 -2.41
N ASN A 14 -7.09 4.10 -2.80
CA ASN A 14 -6.73 4.24 -4.19
C ASN A 14 -6.12 2.92 -4.70
N THR A 15 -6.70 2.37 -5.76
CA THR A 15 -6.25 1.14 -6.41
C THR A 15 -5.87 1.37 -7.88
N ASP A 16 -5.85 2.63 -8.34
CA ASP A 16 -5.45 2.97 -9.71
C ASP A 16 -4.04 3.60 -9.72
N PRO A 17 -3.02 2.88 -10.22
CA PRO A 17 -1.63 3.32 -10.15
C PRO A 17 -1.35 4.59 -10.97
N ALA A 18 -2.16 4.90 -11.98
CA ALA A 18 -2.01 6.11 -12.79
C ALA A 18 -2.48 7.36 -12.03
N THR A 19 -3.40 7.20 -11.06
CA THR A 19 -3.91 8.30 -10.23
C THR A 19 -3.21 8.47 -8.89
N PHE A 20 -2.23 7.61 -8.57
CA PHE A 20 -1.48 7.67 -7.31
C PHE A 20 -0.85 9.05 -7.09
N LYS A 21 -1.09 9.61 -5.91
CA LYS A 21 -0.51 10.87 -5.42
C LYS A 21 -0.02 10.68 -3.99
N VAL A 22 0.93 11.52 -3.59
CA VAL A 22 1.37 11.59 -2.19
C VAL A 22 0.18 11.91 -1.29
N GLY A 23 0.04 11.15 -0.20
CA GLY A 23 -1.08 11.23 0.74
C GLY A 23 -2.27 10.33 0.39
N ASP A 24 -2.26 9.60 -0.73
CA ASP A 24 -3.32 8.61 -0.99
C ASP A 24 -3.24 7.44 -0.01
N PRO A 25 -4.36 7.04 0.62
CA PRO A 25 -4.45 5.77 1.29
C PRO A 25 -4.49 4.65 0.25
N VAL A 26 -3.62 3.66 0.39
CA VAL A 26 -3.54 2.49 -0.48
C VAL A 26 -3.58 1.21 0.34
N SER A 27 -4.10 0.13 -0.26
CA SER A 27 -3.89 -1.20 0.29
C SER A 27 -2.70 -1.85 -0.39
N TYR A 28 -1.68 -2.21 0.40
CA TYR A 28 -0.48 -2.88 -0.08
C TYR A 28 -0.42 -4.34 0.40
N ARG A 29 0.48 -5.11 -0.21
CA ARG A 29 0.81 -6.49 0.14
C ARG A 29 2.29 -6.58 0.49
N VAL A 30 2.66 -7.59 1.26
CA VAL A 30 4.05 -7.90 1.57
C VAL A 30 4.36 -9.30 1.07
N THR A 31 5.52 -9.50 0.46
CA THR A 31 5.98 -10.85 0.06
C THR A 31 6.43 -11.68 1.27
N GLY A 32 6.71 -12.98 1.09
CA GLY A 32 7.35 -13.79 2.13
C GLY A 32 6.35 -14.35 3.14
N SER A 33 6.66 -14.23 4.43
CA SER A 33 5.86 -14.78 5.54
C SER A 33 4.54 -14.04 5.74
N LEU A 34 4.45 -12.80 5.24
CA LEU A 34 3.27 -11.96 5.28
C LEU A 34 2.45 -12.01 3.98
N ASP A 35 2.81 -12.90 3.05
CA ASP A 35 2.06 -13.11 1.81
C ASP A 35 0.61 -13.53 2.09
N GLY A 36 -0.32 -12.95 1.34
CA GLY A 36 -1.76 -13.16 1.52
C GLY A 36 -2.45 -12.23 2.54
N PHE A 37 -1.70 -11.49 3.36
CA PHE A 37 -2.27 -10.50 4.27
C PHE A 37 -2.46 -9.12 3.59
N PRO A 38 -3.65 -8.51 3.69
CA PRO A 38 -3.86 -7.13 3.24
C PRO A 38 -3.37 -6.14 4.31
N PHE A 39 -2.57 -5.16 3.90
CA PHE A 39 -2.17 -4.04 4.74
C PHE A 39 -2.70 -2.72 4.18
N ALA A 40 -2.73 -1.69 5.03
CA ALA A 40 -3.10 -0.33 4.67
C ALA A 40 -1.92 0.60 4.94
N GLY A 41 -1.67 1.53 4.03
CA GLY A 41 -0.59 2.51 4.16
C GLY A 41 -0.89 3.77 3.37
N VAL A 42 -0.02 4.76 3.51
CA VAL A 42 -0.15 6.05 2.84
C VAL A 42 1.06 6.27 1.94
N LEU A 43 0.81 6.71 0.71
CA LEU A 43 1.88 7.04 -0.25
C LEU A 43 2.65 8.27 0.22
N LEU A 44 3.96 8.14 0.36
CA LEU A 44 4.88 9.23 0.66
C LEU A 44 5.56 9.77 -0.60
N GLU A 45 5.86 8.90 -1.57
CA GLU A 45 6.50 9.26 -2.85
C GLU A 45 5.90 8.41 -3.98
N VAL A 46 5.72 9.01 -5.17
CA VAL A 46 5.21 8.33 -6.37
C VAL A 46 6.19 8.57 -7.51
N HIS A 47 6.74 7.49 -8.07
CA HIS A 47 7.64 7.51 -9.21
C HIS A 47 7.02 6.76 -10.39
N ASP A 48 7.68 6.77 -11.56
CA ASP A 48 7.19 6.06 -12.73
C ASP A 48 7.04 4.54 -12.49
N ASP A 49 8.07 3.90 -11.94
CA ASP A 49 8.13 2.43 -11.78
C ASP A 49 7.82 1.91 -10.36
N TYR A 50 7.84 2.77 -9.35
CA TYR A 50 7.68 2.38 -7.95
C TYR A 50 7.03 3.49 -7.11
N VAL A 51 6.57 3.12 -5.91
CA VAL A 51 6.09 4.06 -4.91
C VAL A 51 6.83 3.84 -3.59
N VAL A 52 6.82 4.84 -2.74
CA VAL A 52 7.26 4.74 -1.35
C VAL A 52 6.04 4.99 -0.48
N LEU A 53 5.80 4.13 0.50
CA LEU A 53 4.68 4.23 1.42
C LEU A 53 5.11 4.00 2.86
N THR A 54 4.26 4.42 3.79
CA THR A 54 4.40 4.09 5.22
C THR A 54 3.17 3.34 5.70
N SER A 55 3.35 2.46 6.69
CA SER A 55 2.26 1.83 7.44
C SER A 55 1.67 2.78 8.49
N ASP A 56 2.41 3.83 8.86
CA ASP A 56 2.08 4.74 9.95
C ASP A 56 2.22 6.20 9.49
N GLU A 57 1.12 6.95 9.49
CA GLU A 57 1.10 8.31 8.92
C GLU A 57 1.85 9.34 9.80
N ASP A 58 1.95 9.05 11.11
CA ASP A 58 2.71 9.82 12.10
C ASP A 58 4.21 9.51 11.99
N ASP A 59 4.59 8.25 11.74
CA ASP A 59 5.97 7.86 11.48
C ASP A 59 6.35 7.94 9.99
N LYS A 60 6.68 9.16 9.54
CA LYS A 60 7.19 9.41 8.17
C LYS A 60 8.65 8.96 7.95
N ALA A 61 9.30 8.46 9.00
CA ALA A 61 10.64 7.88 8.92
C ALA A 61 10.58 6.44 8.40
N SER A 62 9.52 5.69 8.75
CA SER A 62 9.19 4.39 8.20
C SER A 62 8.82 4.54 6.72
N ARG A 63 9.74 4.15 5.84
CA ARG A 63 9.60 4.27 4.39
C ARG A 63 9.86 2.92 3.75
N MET A 64 8.81 2.36 3.17
CA MET A 64 8.88 1.08 2.49
C MET A 64 8.72 1.30 1.00
N ARG A 65 9.65 0.76 0.22
CA ARG A 65 9.55 0.77 -1.24
C ARG A 65 8.57 -0.31 -1.69
N ALA A 66 7.67 0.05 -2.60
CA ALA A 66 6.69 -0.87 -3.17
C ALA A 66 6.59 -0.74 -4.69
N THR A 67 6.07 -1.76 -5.35
CA THR A 67 5.75 -1.71 -6.79
C THR A 67 4.61 -0.72 -7.07
N ARG A 68 4.63 -0.08 -8.26
CA ARG A 68 3.53 0.78 -8.70
C ARG A 68 2.47 -0.02 -9.45
N GLU A 69 1.69 -0.79 -8.72
CA GLU A 69 0.56 -1.56 -9.24
C GLU A 69 -0.70 -1.29 -8.43
N SER A 70 -1.84 -1.86 -8.86
CA SER A 70 -3.15 -1.62 -8.25
C SER A 70 -3.19 -1.89 -6.74
N ARG A 71 -2.36 -2.84 -6.26
CA ARG A 71 -2.06 -3.05 -4.84
C ARG A 71 -0.55 -3.15 -4.67
N PRO A 72 0.13 -2.07 -4.25
CA PRO A 72 1.59 -2.03 -4.14
C PRO A 72 2.14 -3.23 -3.38
N VAL A 73 3.24 -3.78 -3.85
CA VAL A 73 3.90 -4.92 -3.22
C VAL A 73 5.21 -4.47 -2.61
N VAL A 74 5.31 -4.57 -1.30
CA VAL A 74 6.51 -4.34 -0.51
C VAL A 74 7.24 -5.68 -0.34
N ARG A 75 8.57 -5.67 -0.42
CA ARG A 75 9.35 -6.87 -0.09
C ARG A 75 9.46 -6.99 1.42
N GLU A 76 9.47 -8.21 1.94
CA GLU A 76 9.61 -8.43 3.39
C GLU A 76 10.87 -7.76 3.96
N GLU A 77 11.98 -7.75 3.20
CA GLU A 77 13.23 -7.09 3.56
C GLU A 77 13.15 -5.56 3.64
N ASP A 78 12.16 -4.96 2.96
CA ASP A 78 11.92 -3.52 2.93
C ASP A 78 10.89 -3.09 4.00
N VAL A 79 10.25 -4.05 4.70
CA VAL A 79 9.34 -3.74 5.81
C VAL A 79 10.15 -3.26 7.02
N CYS A 80 9.77 -2.10 7.56
CA CYS A 80 10.42 -1.47 8.72
C CYS A 80 9.87 -2.00 10.05
#